data_AF-A0A974NYX5-F1
#
_entry.id   AF-A0A974NYX5-F1
#
_cell.length_a   1.000
_cell.length_b   1.000
_cell.length_c   1.000
_cell.angle_alpha   90.00
_cell.angle_beta   90.00
_cell.angle_gamma   90.00
#
_symmetry.space_group_name_H-M   'P 1'
#
loop_
_entity.id
_entity.type
_entity.pdbx_description
1 polymer ?
#
loop_
_entity_poly.entity_id
_entity_poly.type
_entity_poly.pdbx_seq_one_letter_code
_entity_poly.pdbx_strand_id
1 'polypeptide(L)'
;MWLVPRDTRGLQQRTPVPDVVREALVRWYTGEGEDSDHRASVIMVVKARDHHQWIACSCLGDTEPPPLLSPAYLSEAETYYLRRLTSVRQRRPEHDLDCPFYREQAPPRIREKATATPRTINEPDGMFSAHRLAPEKLAQLPEETEPDDRTRGVAIPRLARLLWLLMEMAHVNAVEPLEAGEPRTTSMASEFAAMRRAAERVEIAPGVPLARHFYTHIDPYDRGIVFAKLRDAAKKWPSGHAPQAFLLLYAVDISGTTITLAEGRELEVKNRIRHIGIHQRQIGAPYLVLAVVGEHNPREGYAALRAYAQPIARPSNFVAIHNVAERQTIVGLLDLQYRLRRRGIGVGFKRLLFDVATPAGDMRPDMLLDLRDFTTGEVMEAVLEIVTASDADSLGLKLRQVEKLRSIAPVVTIHGEDLEADGLEAAIMDQLRIG
;
A
#
# COMPACT_ATOMS: atom_id res chain seq x y z
N MET A 1 3.67 35.66 11.89
CA MET A 1 3.40 34.23 11.60
C MET A 1 2.21 33.76 12.42
N TRP A 2 1.31 32.99 11.83
CA TRP A 2 0.07 32.54 12.49
C TRP A 2 -0.23 31.08 12.16
N LEU A 3 -0.97 30.40 13.03
CA LEU A 3 -1.69 29.17 12.70
C LEU A 3 -3.07 29.53 12.15
N VAL A 4 -3.45 28.90 11.03
CA VAL A 4 -4.72 29.15 10.34
C VAL A 4 -5.39 27.83 9.93
N PRO A 5 -6.73 27.72 9.91
CA PRO A 5 -7.40 26.50 9.45
C PRO A 5 -7.14 26.18 7.96
N ARG A 6 -7.11 24.89 7.62
CA ARG A 6 -6.78 24.38 6.27
C ARG A 6 -7.82 24.67 5.18
N ASP A 7 -9.02 25.06 5.54
CA ASP A 7 -10.11 25.41 4.63
C ASP A 7 -10.13 26.91 4.27
N THR A 8 -9.25 27.72 4.87
CA THR A 8 -9.19 29.17 4.66
C THR A 8 -8.11 29.60 3.66
N ARG A 9 -8.14 30.87 3.24
CA ARG A 9 -7.00 31.51 2.54
C ARG A 9 -5.94 32.06 3.49
N GLY A 10 -6.04 31.78 4.80
CA GLY A 10 -5.08 32.25 5.81
C GLY A 10 -5.24 33.69 6.27
N LEU A 11 -6.28 34.42 5.83
CA LEU A 11 -6.61 35.77 6.32
C LEU A 11 -7.52 35.78 7.56
N GLN A 12 -8.23 34.68 7.80
CA GLN A 12 -9.25 34.56 8.84
C GLN A 12 -8.80 33.56 9.91
N GLN A 13 -9.32 33.71 11.13
CA GLN A 13 -9.08 32.79 12.24
C GLN A 13 -7.59 32.56 12.55
N ARG A 14 -6.81 33.64 12.49
CA ARG A 14 -5.37 33.63 12.78
C ARG A 14 -5.11 33.50 14.26
N THR A 15 -4.39 32.46 14.64
CA THR A 15 -3.83 32.33 15.99
C THR A 15 -2.35 32.71 15.92
N PRO A 16 -1.87 33.76 16.61
CA PRO A 16 -0.47 34.17 16.55
C PRO A 16 0.43 33.05 17.08
N VAL A 17 1.52 32.79 16.35
CA VAL A 17 2.60 31.93 16.84
C VAL A 17 3.48 32.78 17.74
N PRO A 18 3.78 32.36 18.99
CA PRO A 18 4.66 33.11 19.88
C PRO A 18 6.01 33.41 19.21
N ASP A 19 6.53 34.62 19.41
CA ASP A 19 7.73 35.11 18.74
C ASP A 19 8.93 34.17 18.94
N VAL A 20 9.11 33.67 20.16
CA VAL A 20 10.16 32.69 20.51
C VAL A 20 10.07 31.42 19.65
N VAL A 21 8.86 30.91 19.42
CA VAL A 21 8.64 29.70 18.62
C VAL A 21 8.81 29.98 17.13
N ARG A 22 8.40 31.16 16.66
CA ARG A 22 8.62 31.62 15.28
C ARG A 22 10.11 31.71 14.98
N GLU A 23 10.87 32.34 15.87
CA GLU A 23 12.32 32.52 15.71
C GLU A 23 13.07 31.19 15.79
N ALA A 24 12.69 30.32 16.73
CA ALA A 24 13.19 28.95 16.80
C ALA A 24 12.95 28.18 15.49
N LEU A 25 11.76 28.29 14.91
CA LEU A 25 11.44 27.65 13.64
C LEU A 25 12.30 28.18 12.50
N VAL A 26 12.54 29.49 12.44
CA VAL A 26 13.40 30.09 11.44
C VAL A 26 14.84 29.60 11.60
N ARG A 27 15.44 29.73 12.78
CA ARG A 27 16.82 29.27 13.06
C ARG A 27 17.00 27.79 12.75
N TRP A 28 16.08 26.95 13.23
CA TRP A 28 16.13 25.52 12.95
C TRP A 28 16.05 25.26 11.45
N TYR A 29 15.08 25.87 10.77
CA TYR A 29 14.89 25.66 9.35
C TYR A 29 16.11 26.10 8.55
N THR A 30 16.75 27.23 8.86
CA THR A 30 17.95 27.72 8.17
C THR A 30 19.24 26.99 8.53
N GLY A 31 19.20 26.00 9.44
CA GLY A 31 20.38 25.24 9.87
C GLY A 31 21.21 25.92 10.95
N GLU A 32 20.73 27.03 11.51
CA GLU A 32 21.41 27.82 12.56
C GLU A 32 20.86 27.55 13.97
N GLY A 33 19.95 26.59 14.11
CA GLY A 33 19.22 26.32 15.36
C GLY A 33 19.87 25.26 16.25
N GLU A 34 19.65 25.37 17.56
CA GLU A 34 20.07 24.40 18.57
C GLU A 34 18.97 23.36 18.88
N ASP A 35 19.26 22.34 19.70
CA ASP A 35 18.30 21.31 20.11
C ASP A 35 17.04 21.86 20.80
N SER A 36 17.12 23.01 21.47
CA SER A 36 15.94 23.70 21.99
C SER A 36 15.05 24.26 20.89
N ASP A 37 15.65 24.82 19.83
CA ASP A 37 14.93 25.36 18.68
C ASP A 37 14.25 24.22 17.91
N HIS A 38 14.95 23.11 17.74
CA HIS A 38 14.43 21.88 17.16
C HIS A 38 13.16 21.41 17.88
N ARG A 39 13.24 21.24 19.21
CA ARG A 39 12.11 20.78 20.02
C ARG A 39 10.92 21.72 19.96
N ALA A 40 11.14 23.03 20.08
CA ALA A 40 10.07 24.03 19.96
C ALA A 40 9.38 23.98 18.58
N SER A 41 10.18 23.80 17.53
CA SER A 41 9.71 23.72 16.15
C SER A 41 8.89 22.45 15.89
N VAL A 42 9.37 21.29 16.35
CA VAL A 42 8.65 20.01 16.24
C VAL A 42 7.30 20.09 16.95
N ILE A 43 7.27 20.60 18.19
CA ILE A 43 6.03 20.76 18.97
C ILE A 43 5.02 21.61 18.19
N MET A 44 5.47 22.73 17.62
CA MET A 44 4.62 23.61 16.83
C MET A 44 4.08 22.92 15.57
N VAL A 45 4.94 22.24 14.81
CA VAL A 45 4.60 21.57 13.55
C VAL A 45 3.64 20.41 13.78
N VAL A 46 3.86 19.62 14.84
CA VAL A 46 2.96 18.56 15.29
C VAL A 46 1.61 19.15 15.69
N LYS A 47 1.59 20.19 16.53
CA LYS A 47 0.36 20.86 16.95
C LYS A 47 -0.42 21.39 15.74
N ALA A 48 0.23 22.09 14.83
CA ALA A 48 -0.41 22.61 13.62
C ALA A 48 -0.99 21.49 12.76
N ARG A 49 -0.28 20.36 12.66
CA ARG A 49 -0.74 19.18 11.93
C ARG A 49 -1.99 18.56 12.55
N ASP A 50 -1.93 18.29 13.86
CA ASP A 50 -2.97 17.60 14.63
C ASP A 50 -4.26 18.43 14.72
N HIS A 51 -4.12 19.76 14.75
CA HIS A 51 -5.25 20.68 14.76
C HIS A 51 -5.78 21.04 13.37
N HIS A 52 -5.38 20.33 12.31
CA HIS A 52 -5.77 20.64 10.93
C HIS A 52 -5.55 22.11 10.56
N GLN A 53 -4.38 22.63 10.91
CA GLN A 53 -3.95 23.99 10.62
C GLN A 53 -2.80 24.01 9.60
N TRP A 54 -2.62 25.17 8.98
CA TRP A 54 -1.45 25.59 8.23
C TRP A 54 -0.70 26.67 9.00
N ILE A 55 0.55 26.87 8.60
CA ILE A 55 1.39 27.95 9.12
C ILE A 55 1.39 29.08 8.09
N ALA A 56 0.79 30.21 8.44
CA ALA A 56 0.75 31.43 7.64
C ALA A 56 1.98 32.29 7.93
N CYS A 57 2.79 32.53 6.90
CA CYS A 57 3.96 33.37 6.98
C CYS A 57 3.58 34.85 6.94
N SER A 58 4.30 35.68 7.70
CA SER A 58 4.10 37.14 7.76
C SER A 58 5.03 37.91 6.80
N CYS A 59 5.73 37.24 5.89
CA CYS A 59 6.68 37.91 4.98
C CYS A 59 6.03 38.94 4.04
N LEU A 60 4.74 38.78 3.73
CA LEU A 60 3.97 39.76 2.94
C LEU A 60 3.15 40.74 3.80
N GLY A 61 3.46 40.80 5.10
CA GLY A 61 2.69 41.56 6.08
C GLY A 61 1.36 40.89 6.48
N ASP A 62 0.48 41.68 7.09
CA ASP A 62 -0.70 41.18 7.78
C ASP A 62 -1.99 41.32 6.94
N THR A 63 -1.99 42.18 5.93
CA THR A 63 -3.19 42.55 5.16
C THR A 63 -3.41 41.71 3.92
N GLU A 64 -2.34 41.20 3.32
CA GLU A 64 -2.39 40.35 2.13
C GLU A 64 -2.60 38.88 2.49
N PRO A 65 -3.21 38.06 1.59
CA PRO A 65 -3.20 36.62 1.74
C PRO A 65 -1.77 36.12 2.01
N PRO A 66 -1.53 35.37 3.10
CA PRO A 66 -0.17 34.98 3.46
C PRO A 66 0.26 33.76 2.63
N PRO A 67 1.58 33.61 2.37
CA PRO A 67 2.15 32.34 1.94
C PRO A 67 1.97 31.29 3.04
N LEU A 68 1.64 30.06 2.64
CA LEU A 68 1.22 29.00 3.56
C LEU A 68 2.17 27.81 3.51
N LEU A 69 2.55 27.33 4.69
CA LEU A 69 3.34 26.12 4.89
C LEU A 69 2.46 25.03 5.49
N SER A 70 2.50 23.84 4.88
CA SER A 70 1.87 22.63 5.40
C SER A 70 2.92 21.78 6.13
N PRO A 71 2.71 21.49 7.43
CA PRO A 71 3.35 20.36 8.09
C PRO A 71 3.12 19.07 7.30
N ALA A 72 4.19 18.49 6.76
CA ALA A 72 4.14 17.22 6.04
C ALA A 72 5.06 16.21 6.74
N TYR A 73 4.72 14.93 6.65
CA TYR A 73 5.55 13.86 7.22
C TYR A 73 6.17 13.05 6.08
N LEU A 74 7.49 12.93 6.07
CA LEU A 74 8.21 12.08 5.16
C LEU A 74 8.51 10.75 5.86
N SER A 75 7.74 9.72 5.51
CA SER A 75 7.80 8.42 6.20
C SER A 75 9.11 7.66 5.99
N GLU A 76 9.84 7.92 4.90
CA GLU A 76 11.10 7.24 4.59
C GLU A 76 12.25 7.77 5.46
N ALA A 77 12.34 9.09 5.64
CA ALA A 77 13.37 9.77 6.42
C ALA A 77 12.97 10.06 7.88
N GLU A 78 11.82 9.55 8.34
CA GLU A 78 11.33 9.70 9.72
C GLU A 78 11.38 11.15 10.25
N THR A 79 10.97 12.10 9.42
CA THR A 79 11.06 13.52 9.77
C THR A 79 9.86 14.31 9.26
N TYR A 80 9.43 15.31 10.02
CA TYR A 80 8.53 16.33 9.51
C TYR A 80 9.28 17.24 8.54
N TYR A 81 8.57 17.82 7.58
CA TYR A 81 9.11 18.90 6.75
C TYR A 81 8.01 19.92 6.45
N LEU A 82 8.43 21.15 6.16
CA LEU A 82 7.53 22.22 5.80
C LEU A 82 7.35 22.24 4.28
N ARG A 83 6.15 21.92 3.82
CA ARG A 83 5.80 21.99 2.41
C ARG A 83 5.16 23.35 2.09
N ARG A 84 5.76 24.09 1.17
CA ARG A 84 5.17 25.31 0.59
C ARG A 84 3.91 24.98 -0.21
N LEU A 85 2.82 25.69 0.06
CA LEU A 85 1.55 25.54 -0.63
C LEU A 85 1.42 26.59 -1.73
N THR A 86 1.99 26.28 -2.89
CA THR A 86 1.95 27.13 -4.07
C THR A 86 0.87 26.58 -5.02
N SER A 87 -0.02 27.43 -5.51
CA SER A 87 -1.09 27.02 -6.42
C SER A 87 -1.62 28.20 -7.21
N VAL A 88 -1.40 28.16 -8.54
CA VAL A 88 -1.95 29.14 -9.48
C VAL A 88 -3.49 29.10 -9.46
N ARG A 89 -4.09 27.90 -9.44
CA ARG A 89 -5.55 27.73 -9.42
C ARG A 89 -6.21 28.31 -8.16
N GLN A 90 -5.55 28.16 -7.02
CA GLN A 90 -6.06 28.67 -5.74
C GLN A 90 -5.54 30.08 -5.40
N ARG A 91 -4.80 30.73 -6.32
CA ARG A 91 -4.15 32.04 -6.16
C ARG A 91 -3.38 32.17 -4.83
N ARG A 92 -2.61 31.14 -4.49
CA ARG A 92 -1.78 31.16 -3.28
C ARG A 92 -0.49 31.93 -3.57
N PRO A 93 -0.16 32.97 -2.78
CA PRO A 93 1.04 33.76 -3.01
C PRO A 93 2.30 32.98 -2.62
N GLU A 94 3.39 33.32 -3.28
CA GLU A 94 4.74 32.87 -2.92
C GLU A 94 5.27 33.68 -1.74
N HIS A 95 6.28 33.12 -1.07
CA HIS A 95 7.06 33.87 -0.09
C HIS A 95 7.81 35.04 -0.75
N ASP A 96 8.05 36.09 0.02
CA ASP A 96 8.98 37.16 -0.37
C ASP A 96 10.39 36.60 -0.63
N LEU A 97 11.17 37.17 -1.54
CA LEU A 97 12.50 36.66 -1.93
C LEU A 97 13.46 36.54 -0.74
N ASP A 98 13.36 37.46 0.21
CA ASP A 98 14.23 37.50 1.40
C ASP A 98 13.67 36.64 2.55
N CYS A 99 12.54 35.96 2.34
CA CYS A 99 11.96 35.11 3.36
C CYS A 99 12.78 33.82 3.53
N PRO A 100 13.08 33.37 4.76
CA PRO A 100 13.77 32.09 5.01
C PRO A 100 13.08 30.86 4.42
N PHE A 101 11.77 30.96 4.15
CA PHE A 101 10.96 29.91 3.55
C PHE A 101 10.80 30.05 2.03
N TYR A 102 11.41 31.06 1.41
CA TYR A 102 11.42 31.21 -0.05
C TYR A 102 12.38 30.23 -0.71
N ARG A 103 11.95 29.76 -1.88
CA ARG A 103 12.70 28.88 -2.76
C ARG A 103 12.19 29.10 -4.18
N GLU A 104 13.08 29.07 -5.16
CA GLU A 104 12.63 29.06 -6.56
C GLU A 104 11.69 27.86 -6.80
N GLN A 105 10.68 28.06 -7.65
CA GLN A 105 9.84 26.95 -8.04
C GLN A 105 10.69 25.99 -8.87
N ALA A 106 10.79 24.77 -8.37
CA ALA A 106 11.26 23.65 -9.15
C ALA A 106 10.61 23.63 -10.54
N PRO A 107 11.37 23.41 -11.63
CA PRO A 107 10.77 23.16 -12.94
C PRO A 107 9.74 22.02 -12.84
N PRO A 108 8.72 22.01 -13.72
CA PRO A 108 7.67 21.01 -13.69
C PRO A 108 8.28 19.62 -13.71
N ARG A 109 7.86 18.80 -12.73
CA ARG A 109 8.38 17.44 -12.54
C ARG A 109 8.31 16.66 -13.84
N ILE A 110 9.47 16.24 -14.34
CA ILE A 110 9.53 15.19 -15.34
C ILE A 110 9.08 13.93 -14.58
N ARG A 111 7.85 13.48 -14.83
CA ARG A 111 7.50 12.10 -14.50
C ARG A 111 8.41 11.26 -15.37
N GLU A 112 9.44 10.65 -14.78
CA GLU A 112 10.09 9.55 -15.44
C GLU A 112 8.99 8.59 -15.89
N LYS A 113 8.92 8.37 -17.20
CA LYS A 113 8.24 7.20 -17.75
C LYS A 113 8.78 6.00 -16.97
N ALA A 114 7.90 5.08 -16.57
CA ALA A 114 8.29 3.85 -15.88
C ALA A 114 9.56 3.31 -16.54
N THR A 115 10.68 3.33 -15.82
CA THR A 115 11.97 2.91 -16.34
C THR A 115 11.83 1.51 -16.93
N ALA A 116 12.54 1.23 -18.02
CA ALA A 116 12.49 -0.03 -18.78
C ALA A 116 12.91 -1.28 -17.98
N THR A 117 13.19 -1.16 -16.69
CA THR A 117 13.45 -2.25 -15.77
C THR A 117 12.24 -2.41 -14.84
N PRO A 118 11.55 -3.57 -14.87
CA PRO A 118 10.56 -3.92 -13.87
C PRO A 118 11.17 -3.75 -12.47
N ARG A 119 10.48 -3.02 -11.58
CA ARG A 119 10.97 -2.83 -10.21
C ARG A 119 10.94 -4.17 -9.49
N THR A 120 12.08 -4.57 -8.93
CA THR A 120 12.16 -5.78 -8.12
C THR A 120 11.29 -5.64 -6.86
N ILE A 121 10.51 -6.68 -6.55
CA ILE A 121 9.60 -6.67 -5.40
C ILE A 121 9.97 -7.83 -4.47
N ASN A 122 10.85 -7.50 -3.52
CA ASN A 122 11.26 -8.41 -2.47
C ASN A 122 10.27 -8.43 -1.31
N GLU A 123 10.33 -9.52 -0.54
CA GLU A 123 9.67 -9.62 0.74
C GLU A 123 10.08 -8.47 1.67
N PRO A 124 9.13 -7.92 2.45
CA PRO A 124 9.45 -6.88 3.41
C PRO A 124 10.30 -7.43 4.56
N ASP A 125 11.49 -6.86 4.75
CA ASP A 125 12.28 -7.15 5.95
C ASP A 125 11.61 -6.62 7.24
N GLY A 126 12.00 -7.25 8.35
CA GLY A 126 11.70 -6.83 9.71
C GLY A 126 10.28 -7.16 10.19
N MET A 127 9.86 -6.45 11.23
CA MET A 127 8.58 -6.71 11.89
C MET A 127 7.36 -6.27 11.06
N PHE A 128 6.20 -6.81 11.40
CA PHE A 128 4.89 -6.40 10.87
C PHE A 128 4.45 -5.05 11.46
N SER A 129 5.25 -4.02 11.18
CA SER A 129 5.05 -2.66 11.64
C SER A 129 4.75 -1.76 10.44
N ALA A 130 3.64 -1.05 10.55
CA ALA A 130 3.24 -0.02 9.59
C ALA A 130 3.24 1.35 10.23
N HIS A 131 2.83 1.47 11.49
CA HIS A 131 2.85 2.71 12.25
C HIS A 131 4.16 2.83 13.02
N ARG A 132 4.78 4.01 12.93
CA ARG A 132 5.98 4.38 13.68
C ARG A 132 5.61 5.48 14.66
N LEU A 133 6.42 5.65 15.71
CA LEU A 133 6.26 6.75 16.64
C LEU A 133 6.27 8.07 15.86
N ALA A 134 5.55 9.07 16.36
CA ALA A 134 5.66 10.41 15.78
C ALA A 134 7.14 10.80 15.77
N PRO A 135 7.67 11.25 14.63
CA PRO A 135 9.08 11.58 14.57
C PRO A 135 9.34 12.72 15.55
N GLU A 136 10.43 12.58 16.30
CA GLU A 136 10.93 13.68 17.13
C GLU A 136 11.68 14.71 16.27
N LYS A 137 11.81 14.47 14.95
CA LYS A 137 12.66 15.23 14.04
C LYS A 137 11.87 16.12 13.07
N LEU A 138 12.43 17.29 12.78
CA LEU A 138 11.97 18.23 11.76
C LEU A 138 13.14 18.48 10.82
N ALA A 139 12.93 18.32 9.53
CA ALA A 139 13.92 18.56 8.51
C ALA A 139 14.31 20.05 8.49
N GLN A 140 15.61 20.28 8.33
CA GLN A 140 16.16 21.59 8.00
C GLN A 140 16.03 21.84 6.50
N LEU A 141 16.47 23.01 6.07
CA LEU A 141 16.65 23.37 4.68
C LEU A 141 17.63 22.38 3.99
N PRO A 142 17.24 21.78 2.84
CA PRO A 142 18.18 20.96 2.08
C PRO A 142 19.39 21.77 1.59
N GLU A 143 20.57 21.16 1.61
CA GLU A 143 21.82 21.74 1.07
C GLU A 143 21.78 21.82 -0.47
N GLU A 144 22.43 22.81 -1.08
CA GLU A 144 22.41 23.04 -2.54
C GLU A 144 23.02 21.90 -3.36
N THR A 145 23.81 21.03 -2.73
CA THR A 145 24.53 19.90 -3.33
C THR A 145 23.75 18.60 -3.34
N GLU A 146 22.57 18.52 -2.70
CA GLU A 146 21.75 17.31 -2.79
C GLU A 146 21.10 17.23 -4.17
N PRO A 147 21.45 16.21 -5.00
CA PRO A 147 20.76 16.00 -6.26
C PRO A 147 19.30 15.71 -5.92
N ASP A 148 18.44 16.59 -6.41
CA ASP A 148 17.01 16.53 -6.26
C ASP A 148 16.48 15.34 -7.07
N ASP A 149 16.60 14.16 -6.50
CA ASP A 149 16.14 12.90 -7.07
C ASP A 149 14.60 12.87 -7.05
N ARG A 150 14.02 13.57 -8.02
CA ARG A 150 12.56 13.74 -8.20
C ARG A 150 11.92 12.59 -8.96
N THR A 151 12.62 11.47 -9.08
CA THR A 151 12.12 10.24 -9.71
C THR A 151 11.18 9.51 -8.75
N ARG A 152 9.96 10.02 -8.60
CA ARG A 152 8.88 9.22 -8.00
C ARG A 152 8.45 8.14 -9.00
N GLY A 153 9.20 7.05 -9.09
CA GLY A 153 8.52 5.82 -9.46
C GLY A 153 7.57 5.40 -8.33
N VAL A 154 6.47 4.75 -8.68
CA VAL A 154 5.40 4.38 -7.76
C VAL A 154 5.94 3.39 -6.72
N ALA A 155 6.33 3.88 -5.53
CA ALA A 155 6.75 3.02 -4.43
C ALA A 155 5.53 2.27 -3.89
N ILE A 156 5.66 0.95 -3.76
CA ILE A 156 4.59 0.09 -3.23
C ILE A 156 4.37 0.41 -1.75
N PRO A 157 3.13 0.67 -1.31
CA PRO A 157 2.86 1.00 0.09
C PRO A 157 3.33 -0.10 1.06
N ARG A 158 3.92 0.26 2.21
CA ARG A 158 4.31 -0.72 3.26
C ARG A 158 3.17 -1.66 3.66
N LEU A 159 1.95 -1.14 3.81
CA LEU A 159 0.77 -1.97 4.12
C LEU A 159 0.46 -3.00 3.03
N ALA A 160 0.75 -2.70 1.76
CA ALA A 160 0.59 -3.67 0.68
C ALA A 160 1.61 -4.81 0.81
N ARG A 161 2.90 -4.46 0.99
CA ARG A 161 3.95 -5.45 1.22
C ARG A 161 3.67 -6.33 2.44
N LEU A 162 3.22 -5.74 3.55
CA LEU A 162 2.85 -6.49 4.75
C LEU A 162 1.65 -7.43 4.51
N LEU A 163 0.61 -6.96 3.83
CA LEU A 163 -0.51 -7.82 3.46
C LEU A 163 -0.04 -8.99 2.59
N TRP A 164 0.78 -8.73 1.59
CA TRP A 164 1.31 -9.77 0.70
C TRP A 164 2.20 -10.77 1.42
N LEU A 165 3.04 -10.33 2.35
CA LEU A 165 3.82 -11.23 3.19
C LEU A 165 2.89 -12.17 3.95
N LEU A 166 1.84 -11.63 4.58
CA LEU A 166 0.89 -12.44 5.34
C LEU A 166 0.10 -13.40 4.43
N MET A 167 -0.24 -12.98 3.21
CA MET A 167 -0.90 -13.82 2.22
C MET A 167 -0.01 -14.97 1.76
N GLU A 168 1.26 -14.69 1.46
CA GLU A 168 2.27 -15.69 1.09
C GLU A 168 2.46 -16.71 2.23
N MET A 169 2.63 -16.23 3.46
CA MET A 169 2.72 -17.09 4.64
C MET A 169 1.45 -17.93 4.85
N ALA A 170 0.28 -17.37 4.57
CA ALA A 170 -1.00 -18.06 4.72
C ALA A 170 -1.33 -19.00 3.54
N HIS A 171 -0.54 -18.97 2.47
CA HIS A 171 -0.74 -19.71 1.23
C HIS A 171 -2.09 -19.42 0.54
N VAL A 172 -2.67 -18.25 0.77
CA VAL A 172 -3.98 -17.87 0.19
C VAL A 172 -3.88 -17.37 -1.26
N ASN A 173 -2.65 -17.24 -1.76
CA ASN A 173 -2.29 -16.95 -3.14
C ASN A 173 -1.94 -18.21 -3.94
N ALA A 174 -2.13 -19.40 -3.37
CA ALA A 174 -1.96 -20.69 -4.02
C ALA A 174 -3.28 -21.48 -4.01
N VAL A 175 -3.49 -22.26 -5.06
CA VAL A 175 -4.62 -23.17 -5.23
C VAL A 175 -4.04 -24.52 -5.61
N GLU A 176 -4.28 -25.52 -4.76
CA GLU A 176 -3.83 -26.88 -5.01
C GLU A 176 -4.60 -27.52 -6.17
N PRO A 177 -3.97 -28.41 -6.97
CA PRO A 177 -4.68 -29.26 -7.93
C PRO A 177 -5.76 -30.09 -7.24
N LEU A 178 -6.89 -30.28 -7.92
CA LEU A 178 -8.06 -30.97 -7.36
C LEU A 178 -8.35 -32.26 -8.13
N GLU A 179 -8.45 -33.39 -7.42
CA GLU A 179 -8.75 -34.69 -8.03
C GLU A 179 -10.25 -34.87 -8.30
N ALA A 180 -10.59 -35.86 -9.13
CA ALA A 180 -11.96 -36.29 -9.37
C ALA A 180 -12.64 -36.70 -8.05
N GLY A 181 -13.77 -36.06 -7.73
CA GLY A 181 -14.57 -36.37 -6.54
C GLY A 181 -14.20 -35.57 -5.29
N GLU A 182 -13.06 -34.88 -5.27
CA GLU A 182 -12.69 -34.02 -4.14
C GLU A 182 -13.53 -32.74 -4.08
N PRO A 183 -13.97 -32.29 -2.89
CA PRO A 183 -14.71 -31.03 -2.76
C PRO A 183 -13.76 -29.81 -2.71
N ARG A 184 -14.25 -28.64 -3.14
CA ARG A 184 -13.62 -27.36 -2.75
C ARG A 184 -13.75 -27.20 -1.25
N THR A 185 -12.61 -27.06 -0.58
CA THR A 185 -12.54 -26.78 0.85
C THR A 185 -12.42 -25.28 1.14
N THR A 186 -12.10 -24.47 0.13
CA THR A 186 -11.89 -23.02 0.27
C THR A 186 -13.21 -22.28 0.46
N SER A 187 -13.28 -21.52 1.56
CA SER A 187 -14.36 -20.59 1.92
C SER A 187 -13.74 -19.32 2.50
N MET A 188 -14.51 -18.22 2.53
CA MET A 188 -14.04 -16.98 3.18
C MET A 188 -13.59 -17.23 4.63
N ALA A 189 -14.30 -18.09 5.36
CA ALA A 189 -13.99 -18.43 6.75
C ALA A 189 -12.65 -19.18 6.86
N SER A 190 -12.37 -20.14 5.98
CA SER A 190 -11.08 -20.85 5.96
C SER A 190 -9.93 -19.96 5.53
N GLU A 191 -10.16 -19.03 4.60
CA GLU A 191 -9.16 -18.05 4.14
C GLU A 191 -8.75 -17.12 5.28
N PHE A 192 -9.72 -16.52 5.99
CA PHE A 192 -9.42 -15.74 7.19
C PHE A 192 -8.78 -16.58 8.31
N ALA A 193 -9.16 -17.86 8.45
CA ALA A 193 -8.51 -18.74 9.41
C ALA A 193 -7.04 -18.99 9.06
N ALA A 194 -6.71 -19.16 7.78
CA ALA A 194 -5.32 -19.26 7.31
C ALA A 194 -4.53 -17.97 7.60
N MET A 195 -5.11 -16.80 7.32
CA MET A 195 -4.48 -15.51 7.64
C MET A 195 -4.23 -15.33 9.14
N ARG A 196 -5.15 -15.76 10.00
CA ARG A 196 -4.95 -15.74 11.47
C ARG A 196 -3.82 -16.68 11.91
N ARG A 197 -3.76 -17.90 11.38
CA ARG A 197 -2.65 -18.83 11.66
C ARG A 197 -1.31 -18.28 11.19
N ALA A 198 -1.27 -17.62 10.03
CA ALA A 198 -0.05 -16.96 9.57
C ALA A 198 0.39 -15.83 10.51
N ALA A 199 -0.56 -15.06 11.05
CA ALA A 199 -0.27 -13.99 12.00
C ALA A 199 0.29 -14.47 13.35
N GLU A 200 0.17 -15.74 13.70
CA GLU A 200 0.79 -16.32 14.91
C GLU A 200 2.31 -16.43 14.80
N ARG A 201 2.85 -16.47 13.57
CA ARG A 201 4.28 -16.62 13.29
C ARG A 201 5.02 -15.30 13.10
N VAL A 202 4.34 -14.18 13.32
CA VAL A 202 4.88 -12.85 13.01
C VAL A 202 4.76 -11.95 14.24
N GLU A 203 5.73 -11.06 14.42
CA GLU A 203 5.72 -10.04 15.46
C GLU A 203 5.45 -8.65 14.88
N ILE A 204 4.75 -7.79 15.63
CA ILE A 204 4.52 -6.38 15.30
C ILE A 204 5.68 -5.51 15.83
N ALA A 205 6.18 -5.88 17.00
CA ALA A 205 7.30 -5.28 17.70
C ALA A 205 8.01 -6.41 18.48
N PRO A 206 9.27 -6.23 18.91
CA PRO A 206 10.03 -7.27 19.59
C PRO A 206 9.25 -7.92 20.75
N GLY A 207 8.98 -9.23 20.67
CA GLY A 207 8.24 -9.98 21.69
C GLY A 207 6.73 -9.71 21.74
N VAL A 208 6.17 -9.02 20.74
CA VAL A 208 4.74 -8.73 20.62
C VAL A 208 4.15 -9.43 19.39
N PRO A 209 3.52 -10.61 19.56
CA PRO A 209 2.93 -11.36 18.45
C PRO A 209 1.81 -10.62 17.74
N LEU A 210 1.80 -10.66 16.41
CA LEU A 210 0.77 -10.05 15.56
C LEU A 210 -0.62 -10.58 15.88
N ALA A 211 -0.75 -11.89 16.08
CA ALA A 211 -2.03 -12.53 16.42
C ALA A 211 -2.77 -11.89 17.63
N ARG A 212 -2.06 -11.27 18.58
CA ARG A 212 -2.70 -10.60 19.74
C ARG A 212 -3.42 -9.30 19.38
N HIS A 213 -3.00 -8.66 18.27
CA HIS A 213 -3.50 -7.38 17.80
C HIS A 213 -3.95 -7.42 16.33
N PHE A 214 -4.29 -8.61 15.83
CA PHE A 214 -4.76 -8.84 14.47
C PHE A 214 -6.21 -9.33 14.50
N TYR A 215 -7.10 -8.57 13.86
CA TYR A 215 -8.55 -8.84 13.89
C TYR A 215 -9.07 -8.99 12.46
N THR A 216 -9.88 -10.00 12.22
CA THR A 216 -10.46 -10.27 10.89
C THR A 216 -11.94 -9.91 10.77
N HIS A 217 -12.45 -9.16 11.74
CA HIS A 217 -13.85 -8.72 11.81
C HIS A 217 -13.87 -7.31 12.38
N ILE A 218 -14.90 -6.54 12.04
CA ILE A 218 -15.05 -5.15 12.45
C ILE A 218 -15.65 -5.02 13.87
N ASP A 219 -16.37 -6.02 14.38
CA ASP A 219 -17.04 -5.95 15.69
C ASP A 219 -16.13 -5.57 16.88
N PRO A 220 -14.88 -6.09 16.99
CA PRO A 220 -13.99 -5.67 18.07
C PRO A 220 -13.60 -4.18 17.98
N TYR A 221 -13.58 -3.61 16.77
CA TYR A 221 -13.30 -2.20 16.57
C TYR A 221 -14.50 -1.36 17.02
N ASP A 222 -15.70 -1.68 16.53
CA ASP A 222 -16.93 -0.95 16.85
C ASP A 222 -17.28 -0.99 18.35
N ARG A 223 -16.97 -2.10 19.01
CA ARG A 223 -17.15 -2.26 20.46
C ARG A 223 -16.01 -1.64 21.30
N GLY A 224 -15.01 -1.02 20.67
CA GLY A 224 -13.86 -0.43 21.35
C GLY A 224 -12.87 -1.43 21.98
N ILE A 225 -13.04 -2.74 21.72
CA ILE A 225 -12.18 -3.81 22.25
C ILE A 225 -10.76 -3.67 21.71
N VAL A 226 -10.60 -3.34 20.42
CA VAL A 226 -9.29 -3.10 19.80
C VAL A 226 -8.54 -2.00 20.55
N PHE A 227 -9.22 -0.89 20.86
CA PHE A 227 -8.64 0.24 21.57
C PHE A 227 -8.28 -0.09 23.01
N ALA A 228 -9.16 -0.82 23.72
CA ALA A 228 -8.91 -1.24 25.10
C ALA A 228 -7.68 -2.17 25.19
N LYS A 229 -7.61 -3.18 24.32
CA LYS A 229 -6.45 -4.10 24.25
C LYS A 229 -5.17 -3.38 23.87
N LEU A 230 -5.23 -2.47 22.90
CA LEU A 230 -4.05 -1.74 22.47
C LEU A 230 -3.56 -0.77 23.56
N ARG A 231 -4.48 -0.08 24.26
CA ARG A 231 -4.14 0.78 25.41
C ARG A 231 -3.47 0.02 26.54
N ASP A 232 -3.94 -1.19 26.83
CA ASP A 232 -3.31 -2.01 27.87
C ASP A 232 -1.92 -2.50 27.46
N ALA A 233 -1.78 -2.99 26.23
CA ALA A 233 -0.48 -3.41 25.68
C ALA A 233 0.52 -2.25 25.57
N ALA A 234 0.05 -1.03 25.26
CA ALA A 234 0.88 0.16 25.13
C ALA A 234 1.71 0.45 26.40
N LYS A 235 1.21 0.08 27.59
CA LYS A 235 1.92 0.28 28.87
C LYS A 235 3.27 -0.46 28.95
N LYS A 236 3.43 -1.52 28.17
CA LYS A 236 4.64 -2.38 28.15
C LYS A 236 5.19 -2.55 26.74
N TRP A 237 4.80 -1.65 25.82
CA TRP A 237 5.22 -1.77 24.43
C TRP A 237 6.72 -1.50 24.31
N PRO A 238 7.47 -2.24 23.47
CA PRO A 238 8.90 -2.04 23.31
C PRO A 238 9.26 -0.60 22.89
N SER A 239 10.32 -0.06 23.47
CA SER A 239 10.84 1.28 23.14
C SER A 239 11.20 1.40 21.67
N GLY A 240 10.93 2.55 21.05
CA GLY A 240 11.20 2.78 19.63
C GLY A 240 10.11 2.24 18.68
N HIS A 241 9.10 1.54 19.19
CA HIS A 241 7.97 1.03 18.41
C HIS A 241 6.66 1.69 18.83
N ALA A 242 5.83 2.06 17.87
CA ALA A 242 4.49 2.57 18.17
C ALA A 242 3.52 1.41 18.43
N PRO A 243 2.69 1.48 19.50
CA PRO A 243 1.54 0.60 19.67
C PRO A 243 0.65 0.63 18.45
N GLN A 244 0.42 -0.54 17.85
CA GLN A 244 -0.45 -0.67 16.70
C GLN A 244 -1.19 -2.02 16.68
N ALA A 245 -2.35 -2.00 16.04
CA ALA A 245 -3.17 -3.16 15.75
C ALA A 245 -3.58 -3.15 14.27
N PHE A 246 -4.09 -4.27 13.78
CA PHE A 246 -4.47 -4.43 12.38
C PHE A 246 -5.86 -5.03 12.25
N LEU A 247 -6.64 -4.46 11.33
CA LEU A 247 -7.90 -5.03 10.88
C LEU A 247 -7.69 -5.57 9.46
N LEU A 248 -7.95 -6.85 9.24
CA LEU A 248 -8.01 -7.47 7.92
C LEU A 248 -9.48 -7.73 7.57
N LEU A 249 -10.06 -6.95 6.68
CA LEU A 249 -11.50 -6.94 6.42
C LEU A 249 -11.80 -7.30 4.97
N TYR A 250 -12.90 -8.02 4.77
CA TYR A 250 -13.51 -8.18 3.46
C TYR A 250 -14.37 -6.95 3.17
N ALA A 251 -14.13 -6.28 2.05
CA ALA A 251 -14.87 -5.09 1.65
C ALA A 251 -15.52 -5.27 0.27
N VAL A 252 -16.74 -4.75 0.17
CA VAL A 252 -17.55 -4.74 -1.06
C VAL A 252 -17.41 -3.43 -1.82
N ASP A 253 -16.91 -2.38 -1.17
CA ASP A 253 -16.54 -1.13 -1.83
C ASP A 253 -15.52 -0.34 -1.01
N ILE A 254 -14.85 0.63 -1.66
CA ILE A 254 -13.95 1.60 -1.02
C ILE A 254 -14.14 2.97 -1.66
N SER A 255 -14.28 4.02 -0.84
CA SER A 255 -14.45 5.38 -1.33
C SER A 255 -13.67 6.38 -0.45
N GLY A 256 -12.61 6.96 -1.01
CA GLY A 256 -11.78 7.96 -0.32
C GLY A 256 -11.12 7.41 0.95
N THR A 257 -11.78 7.64 2.08
CA THR A 257 -11.41 7.20 3.44
C THR A 257 -12.34 6.15 4.02
N THR A 258 -13.41 5.78 3.33
CA THR A 258 -14.42 4.84 3.80
C THR A 258 -14.23 3.47 3.17
N ILE A 259 -14.25 2.44 4.01
CA ILE A 259 -14.26 1.03 3.61
C ILE A 259 -15.68 0.53 3.86
N THR A 260 -16.38 0.10 2.81
CA THR A 260 -17.74 -0.44 2.92
C THR A 260 -17.68 -1.96 2.97
N LEU A 261 -18.21 -2.52 4.04
CA LEU A 261 -18.26 -3.95 4.34
C LEU A 261 -19.61 -4.55 3.92
N ALA A 262 -19.76 -5.86 4.08
CA ALA A 262 -21.06 -6.50 3.92
C ALA A 262 -22.10 -5.88 4.88
N GLU A 263 -23.39 -5.98 4.50
CA GLU A 263 -24.53 -5.48 5.30
C GLU A 263 -24.52 -3.96 5.53
N GLY A 264 -23.77 -3.19 4.73
CA GLY A 264 -23.74 -1.73 4.78
C GLY A 264 -22.95 -1.15 5.96
N ARG A 265 -22.18 -1.98 6.68
CA ARG A 265 -21.26 -1.48 7.72
C ARG A 265 -20.07 -0.77 7.10
N GLU A 266 -19.55 0.24 7.79
CA GLU A 266 -18.45 1.05 7.27
C GLU A 266 -17.33 1.22 8.30
N LEU A 267 -16.09 1.30 7.80
CA LEU A 267 -14.92 1.73 8.58
C LEU A 267 -14.32 2.98 7.93
N GLU A 268 -14.30 4.08 8.68
CA GLU A 268 -13.61 5.31 8.28
C GLU A 268 -12.14 5.29 8.74
N VAL A 269 -11.21 5.60 7.83
CA VAL A 269 -9.79 5.80 8.16
C VAL A 269 -9.42 7.28 8.15
N LYS A 270 -8.61 7.71 9.13
CA LYS A 270 -8.27 9.13 9.33
C LYS A 270 -7.49 9.78 8.18
N ASN A 271 -6.71 8.99 7.41
CA ASN A 271 -5.89 9.52 6.32
C ASN A 271 -6.42 9.16 4.94
N ARG A 272 -6.04 7.98 4.44
CA ARG A 272 -6.41 7.52 3.09
C ARG A 272 -6.34 6.01 2.99
N ILE A 273 -7.14 5.48 2.07
CA ILE A 273 -7.02 4.13 1.57
C ILE A 273 -6.10 4.17 0.34
N ARG A 274 -5.06 3.33 0.31
CA ARG A 274 -4.19 3.19 -0.87
C ARG A 274 -4.56 1.95 -1.68
N HIS A 275 -4.31 2.04 -2.97
CA HIS A 275 -4.31 0.97 -3.97
C HIS A 275 -3.04 1.14 -4.83
N ILE A 276 -2.56 0.09 -5.50
CA ILE A 276 -1.38 0.14 -6.35
C ILE A 276 -1.78 0.55 -7.77
N GLY A 277 -1.43 1.77 -8.14
CA GLY A 277 -1.60 2.28 -9.51
C GLY A 277 -3.04 2.67 -9.85
N ILE A 278 -3.20 3.61 -10.78
CA ILE A 278 -4.51 4.18 -11.15
C ILE A 278 -5.46 3.09 -11.70
N HIS A 279 -4.91 2.07 -12.35
CA HIS A 279 -5.64 0.96 -12.95
C HIS A 279 -6.31 0.04 -11.91
N GLN A 280 -5.74 -0.12 -10.70
CA GLN A 280 -6.37 -0.97 -9.68
C GLN A 280 -7.72 -0.43 -9.17
N ARG A 281 -7.95 0.89 -9.28
CA ARG A 281 -9.23 1.49 -8.90
C ARG A 281 -10.38 1.05 -9.82
N GLN A 282 -10.07 0.65 -11.05
CA GLN A 282 -11.06 0.22 -12.04
C GLN A 282 -11.40 -1.28 -11.96
N ILE A 283 -10.63 -2.06 -11.19
CA ILE A 283 -10.85 -3.51 -11.05
C ILE A 283 -12.15 -3.80 -10.29
N GLY A 284 -12.50 -2.94 -9.34
CA GLY A 284 -13.65 -3.14 -8.48
C GLY A 284 -13.44 -4.23 -7.41
N ALA A 285 -14.46 -4.35 -6.58
CA ALA A 285 -14.58 -5.36 -5.53
C ALA A 285 -14.63 -6.79 -6.10
N PRO A 286 -14.45 -7.84 -5.27
CA PRO A 286 -14.16 -7.79 -3.83
C PRO A 286 -12.74 -7.34 -3.48
N TYR A 287 -12.60 -6.76 -2.28
CA TYR A 287 -11.31 -6.36 -1.72
C TYR A 287 -11.02 -7.06 -0.40
N LEU A 288 -9.74 -7.36 -0.20
CA LEU A 288 -9.15 -7.64 1.11
C LEU A 288 -8.43 -6.37 1.59
N VAL A 289 -8.88 -5.80 2.70
CA VAL A 289 -8.41 -4.51 3.20
C VAL A 289 -7.63 -4.70 4.49
N LEU A 290 -6.37 -4.26 4.50
CA LEU A 290 -5.55 -4.20 5.71
C LEU A 290 -5.49 -2.76 6.22
N ALA A 291 -6.17 -2.50 7.33
CA ALA A 291 -6.14 -1.22 8.03
C ALA A 291 -5.22 -1.29 9.25
N VAL A 292 -4.41 -0.24 9.47
CA VAL A 292 -3.62 -0.09 10.70
C VAL A 292 -4.36 0.82 11.67
N VAL A 293 -4.52 0.34 12.89
CA VAL A 293 -5.05 1.06 14.04
C VAL A 293 -3.88 1.46 14.92
N GLY A 294 -3.84 2.72 15.34
CA GLY A 294 -2.77 3.27 16.18
C GLY A 294 -3.24 4.55 16.85
N GLU A 295 -2.39 5.15 17.67
CA GLU A 295 -2.70 6.43 18.31
C GLU A 295 -2.79 7.51 17.23
N HIS A 296 -3.94 8.18 17.14
CA HIS A 296 -4.14 9.26 16.21
C HIS A 296 -3.57 10.57 16.74
N ASN A 297 -3.97 10.92 17.97
CA ASN A 297 -3.39 11.97 18.79
C ASN A 297 -3.77 11.72 20.27
N PRO A 298 -3.08 12.34 21.25
CA PRO A 298 -3.34 12.09 22.67
C PRO A 298 -4.76 12.46 23.15
N ARG A 299 -5.51 13.28 22.39
CA ARG A 299 -6.88 13.71 22.75
C ARG A 299 -7.94 12.77 22.20
N GLU A 300 -7.80 12.36 20.94
CA GLU A 300 -8.72 11.47 20.24
C GLU A 300 -8.44 9.99 20.50
N GLY A 301 -7.22 9.66 20.97
CA GLY A 301 -6.81 8.31 21.27
C GLY A 301 -6.58 7.46 20.02
N TYR A 302 -7.02 6.21 20.06
CA TYR A 302 -6.79 5.24 18.99
C TYR A 302 -7.83 5.34 17.88
N ALA A 303 -7.39 5.23 16.63
CA ALA A 303 -8.26 5.17 15.46
C ALA A 303 -7.66 4.33 14.34
N ALA A 304 -8.49 3.90 13.38
CA ALA A 304 -7.99 3.40 12.10
C ALA A 304 -7.30 4.55 11.33
N LEU A 305 -5.98 4.48 11.19
CA LEU A 305 -5.18 5.60 10.69
C LEU A 305 -5.15 5.65 9.16
N ARG A 306 -5.02 4.50 8.52
CA ARG A 306 -4.95 4.32 7.06
C ARG A 306 -5.13 2.86 6.70
N ALA A 307 -5.42 2.60 5.42
CA ALA A 307 -5.57 1.24 4.92
C ALA A 307 -4.94 1.04 3.55
N TYR A 308 -4.72 -0.23 3.22
CA TYR A 308 -4.44 -0.69 1.87
C TYR A 308 -5.56 -1.66 1.44
N ALA A 309 -6.09 -1.48 0.24
CA ALA A 309 -7.10 -2.34 -0.33
C ALA A 309 -6.53 -3.15 -1.49
N GLN A 310 -6.55 -4.47 -1.36
CA GLN A 310 -6.11 -5.42 -2.37
C GLN A 310 -7.35 -6.02 -3.05
N PRO A 311 -7.56 -5.80 -4.35
CA PRO A 311 -8.53 -6.59 -5.11
C PRO A 311 -8.17 -8.08 -5.02
N ILE A 312 -9.16 -8.94 -4.78
CA ILE A 312 -8.98 -10.41 -4.67
C ILE A 312 -9.88 -11.15 -5.65
N ALA A 313 -9.51 -12.35 -6.09
CA ALA A 313 -10.22 -13.09 -7.13
C ALA A 313 -11.69 -13.35 -6.79
N ARG A 314 -11.95 -13.98 -5.64
CA ARG A 314 -13.30 -14.29 -5.13
C ARG A 314 -13.34 -14.16 -3.60
N PRO A 315 -14.52 -14.02 -2.96
CA PRO A 315 -14.63 -14.02 -1.50
C PRO A 315 -14.15 -15.33 -0.86
N SER A 316 -14.18 -16.44 -1.60
CA SER A 316 -13.70 -17.76 -1.18
C SER A 316 -12.24 -18.04 -1.54
N ASN A 317 -11.57 -17.15 -2.27
CA ASN A 317 -10.19 -17.34 -2.75
C ASN A 317 -9.47 -15.99 -2.75
N PHE A 318 -8.62 -15.76 -1.74
CA PHE A 318 -7.98 -14.47 -1.50
C PHE A 318 -6.81 -14.15 -2.44
N VAL A 319 -6.69 -14.85 -3.57
CA VAL A 319 -5.65 -14.61 -4.57
C VAL A 319 -5.68 -13.15 -5.04
N ALA A 320 -4.55 -12.45 -4.89
CA ALA A 320 -4.41 -11.02 -5.18
C ALA A 320 -4.52 -10.71 -6.69
N ILE A 321 -5.21 -9.62 -7.02
CA ILE A 321 -5.46 -9.13 -8.38
C ILE A 321 -4.87 -7.72 -8.60
N HIS A 322 -4.23 -7.52 -9.75
CA HIS A 322 -3.55 -6.30 -10.17
C HIS A 322 -4.18 -5.61 -11.38
N ASN A 323 -4.93 -6.35 -12.19
CA ASN A 323 -5.70 -5.82 -13.31
C ASN A 323 -6.93 -6.72 -13.62
N VAL A 324 -7.80 -6.26 -14.51
CA VAL A 324 -9.06 -6.96 -14.85
C VAL A 324 -8.80 -8.29 -15.57
N ALA A 325 -7.85 -8.33 -16.52
CA ALA A 325 -7.49 -9.55 -17.25
C ALA A 325 -6.94 -10.63 -16.30
N GLU A 326 -6.17 -10.24 -15.28
CA GLU A 326 -5.73 -11.14 -14.23
C GLU A 326 -6.92 -11.70 -13.46
N ARG A 327 -7.89 -10.87 -13.04
CA ARG A 327 -9.11 -11.35 -12.40
C ARG A 327 -9.82 -12.40 -13.25
N GLN A 328 -10.05 -12.12 -14.52
CA GLN A 328 -10.71 -13.04 -15.46
C GLN A 328 -9.92 -14.35 -15.58
N THR A 329 -8.61 -14.28 -15.71
CA THR A 329 -7.73 -15.47 -15.81
C THR A 329 -7.80 -16.33 -14.55
N ILE A 330 -7.64 -15.74 -13.35
CA ILE A 330 -7.67 -16.51 -12.08
C ILE A 330 -9.04 -17.15 -11.86
N VAL A 331 -10.12 -16.39 -12.10
CA VAL A 331 -11.49 -16.88 -12.01
C VAL A 331 -11.72 -18.01 -13.02
N GLY A 332 -11.21 -17.87 -14.24
CA GLY A 332 -11.26 -18.90 -15.27
C GLY A 332 -10.50 -20.17 -14.91
N LEU A 333 -9.30 -20.06 -14.32
CA LEU A 333 -8.50 -21.20 -13.84
C LEU A 333 -9.22 -21.94 -12.72
N LEU A 334 -9.83 -21.22 -11.77
CA LEU A 334 -10.66 -21.82 -10.73
C LEU A 334 -11.79 -22.64 -11.35
N ASP A 335 -12.50 -22.10 -12.34
CA ASP A 335 -13.60 -22.81 -12.99
C ASP A 335 -13.12 -23.97 -13.87
N LEU A 336 -11.96 -23.82 -14.53
CA LEU A 336 -11.31 -24.85 -15.33
C LEU A 336 -10.92 -26.08 -14.49
N GLN A 337 -10.40 -25.86 -13.27
CA GLN A 337 -10.11 -26.92 -12.32
C GLN A 337 -11.29 -27.88 -12.13
N TYR A 338 -12.53 -27.36 -12.15
CA TYR A 338 -13.74 -28.19 -11.99
C TYR A 338 -14.15 -28.94 -13.26
N ARG A 339 -13.81 -28.40 -14.43
CA ARG A 339 -14.08 -29.06 -15.71
C ARG A 339 -13.07 -30.18 -15.96
N LEU A 340 -11.78 -29.87 -15.81
CA LEU A 340 -10.69 -30.81 -16.11
C LEU A 340 -10.55 -31.93 -15.08
N ARG A 341 -10.89 -31.72 -13.81
CA ARG A 341 -10.87 -32.81 -12.82
C ARG A 341 -11.76 -33.99 -13.20
N ARG A 342 -12.83 -33.76 -13.98
CA ARG A 342 -13.71 -34.84 -14.48
C ARG A 342 -13.03 -35.73 -15.52
N ARG A 343 -11.97 -35.21 -16.15
CA ARG A 343 -11.08 -35.93 -17.06
C ARG A 343 -9.85 -36.49 -16.34
N GLY A 344 -9.80 -36.40 -15.01
CA GLY A 344 -8.64 -36.82 -14.21
C GLY A 344 -7.49 -35.81 -14.19
N ILE A 345 -7.69 -34.60 -14.71
CA ILE A 345 -6.64 -33.57 -14.74
C ILE A 345 -6.90 -32.52 -13.65
N GLY A 346 -6.06 -32.50 -12.63
CA GLY A 346 -6.01 -31.48 -11.60
C GLY A 346 -5.32 -30.21 -12.10
N VAL A 347 -5.96 -29.05 -11.88
CA VAL A 347 -5.37 -27.74 -12.16
C VAL A 347 -5.11 -27.03 -10.84
N GLY A 348 -3.86 -26.79 -10.52
CA GLY A 348 -3.40 -25.93 -9.44
C GLY A 348 -2.63 -24.73 -10.00
N PHE A 349 -2.51 -23.69 -9.19
CA PHE A 349 -1.71 -22.52 -9.56
C PHE A 349 -1.31 -21.69 -8.34
N LYS A 350 -0.24 -20.90 -8.49
CA LYS A 350 0.20 -19.92 -7.50
C LYS A 350 0.43 -18.56 -8.15
N ARG A 351 -0.12 -17.50 -7.54
CA ARG A 351 0.16 -16.10 -7.88
C ARG A 351 1.39 -15.63 -7.09
N LEU A 352 2.47 -15.26 -7.78
CA LEU A 352 3.69 -14.77 -7.13
C LEU A 352 3.58 -13.31 -6.70
N LEU A 353 3.50 -13.06 -5.39
CA LEU A 353 3.41 -11.69 -4.85
C LEU A 353 4.77 -10.98 -4.83
N PHE A 354 5.84 -11.76 -4.70
CA PHE A 354 7.23 -11.33 -4.67
C PHE A 354 8.01 -11.95 -5.83
N ASP A 355 9.12 -11.32 -6.16
CA ASP A 355 10.04 -11.84 -7.15
C ASP A 355 10.76 -13.08 -6.60
N VAL A 356 11.00 -14.04 -7.49
CA VAL A 356 11.69 -15.29 -7.19
C VAL A 356 12.99 -15.34 -7.96
N ALA A 357 14.04 -15.87 -7.32
CA ALA A 357 15.31 -16.09 -7.98
C ALA A 357 15.17 -17.20 -9.03
N THR A 358 15.57 -16.91 -10.26
CA THR A 358 15.59 -17.88 -11.37
C THR A 358 16.96 -17.89 -12.06
N PRO A 359 17.27 -18.91 -12.89
CA PRO A 359 18.48 -18.89 -13.72
C PRO A 359 18.56 -17.69 -14.68
N ALA A 360 17.43 -17.07 -15.02
CA ALA A 360 17.36 -15.88 -15.88
C ALA A 360 17.40 -14.55 -15.08
N GLY A 361 17.68 -14.62 -13.78
CA GLY A 361 17.65 -13.50 -12.83
C GLY A 361 16.39 -13.50 -11.95
N ASP A 362 16.24 -12.49 -11.11
CA ASP A 362 15.02 -12.32 -10.31
C ASP A 362 13.85 -11.99 -11.24
N MET A 363 12.81 -12.82 -11.16
CA MET A 363 11.65 -12.71 -12.02
C MET A 363 10.37 -12.88 -11.21
N ARG A 364 9.28 -12.29 -11.70
CA ARG A 364 7.97 -12.52 -11.14
C ARG A 364 6.99 -12.83 -12.25
N PRO A 365 6.88 -14.12 -12.62
CA PRO A 365 5.77 -14.61 -13.39
C PRO A 365 4.43 -14.12 -12.85
N ASP A 366 3.44 -13.93 -13.74
CA ASP A 366 2.09 -13.65 -13.25
C ASP A 366 1.62 -14.86 -12.41
N MET A 367 1.71 -16.08 -12.95
CA MET A 367 1.31 -17.29 -12.24
C MET A 367 2.24 -18.46 -12.54
N LEU A 368 2.35 -19.37 -11.57
CA LEU A 368 2.87 -20.72 -11.76
C LEU A 368 1.69 -21.67 -11.83
N LEU A 369 1.68 -22.59 -12.78
CA LEU A 369 0.70 -23.66 -12.95
C LEU A 369 1.29 -24.97 -12.44
N ASP A 370 0.46 -25.76 -11.75
CA ASP A 370 0.73 -27.14 -11.34
C ASP A 370 -0.40 -28.00 -11.91
N LEU A 371 -0.13 -28.71 -12.99
CA LEU A 371 -1.08 -29.59 -13.65
C LEU A 371 -0.74 -31.03 -13.32
N ARG A 372 -1.73 -31.81 -12.91
CA ARG A 372 -1.55 -33.21 -12.54
C ARG A 372 -2.55 -34.08 -13.26
N ASP A 373 -2.08 -35.04 -14.03
CA ASP A 373 -2.94 -36.09 -14.57
C ASP A 373 -2.96 -37.25 -13.57
N PHE A 374 -4.07 -37.38 -12.85
CA PHE A 374 -4.27 -38.44 -11.87
C PHE A 374 -4.49 -39.82 -12.51
N THR A 375 -4.73 -39.89 -13.82
CA THR A 375 -4.88 -41.17 -14.54
C THR A 375 -3.53 -41.78 -14.93
N THR A 376 -2.56 -40.94 -15.26
CA THR A 376 -1.20 -41.35 -15.68
C THR A 376 -0.15 -41.15 -14.57
N GLY A 377 -0.42 -40.29 -13.60
CA GLY A 377 0.52 -39.83 -12.59
C GLY A 377 1.47 -38.74 -13.07
N GLU A 378 1.28 -38.21 -14.29
CA GLU A 378 2.11 -37.15 -14.85
C GLU A 378 1.88 -35.82 -14.10
N VAL A 379 2.98 -35.11 -13.83
CA VAL A 379 2.97 -33.78 -13.21
C VAL A 379 3.68 -32.83 -14.14
N MET A 380 3.04 -31.69 -14.41
CA MET A 380 3.55 -30.66 -15.30
C MET A 380 3.48 -29.30 -14.62
N GLU A 381 4.64 -28.65 -14.51
CA GLU A 381 4.75 -27.27 -14.06
C GLU A 381 4.95 -26.35 -15.26
N ALA A 382 4.24 -25.23 -15.29
CA ALA A 382 4.37 -24.23 -16.33
C ALA A 382 4.23 -22.82 -15.76
N VAL A 383 4.74 -21.83 -16.48
CA VAL A 383 4.51 -20.42 -16.20
C VAL A 383 3.32 -19.93 -17.02
N LEU A 384 2.45 -19.11 -16.43
CA LEU A 384 1.40 -18.40 -17.15
C LEU A 384 1.67 -16.91 -17.12
N GLU A 385 1.64 -16.28 -18.30
CA GLU A 385 1.87 -14.85 -18.51
C GLU A 385 0.67 -14.21 -19.23
N ILE A 386 0.13 -13.15 -18.63
CA ILE A 386 -1.02 -12.42 -19.14
C ILE A 386 -0.52 -11.18 -19.88
N VAL A 387 -0.68 -11.19 -21.20
CA VAL A 387 -0.24 -10.11 -22.08
C VAL A 387 -1.40 -9.14 -22.26
N THR A 388 -1.23 -7.92 -21.74
CA THR A 388 -2.18 -6.82 -21.92
C THR A 388 -1.46 -5.62 -22.53
N ALA A 389 -2.11 -4.94 -23.48
CA ALA A 389 -1.57 -3.75 -24.12
C ALA A 389 -2.12 -2.50 -23.42
N SER A 390 -1.32 -1.85 -22.57
CA SER A 390 -1.60 -0.46 -22.15
C SER A 390 -0.96 0.55 -23.10
N ASP A 391 0.21 0.21 -23.62
CA ASP A 391 1.04 0.99 -24.54
C ASP A 391 2.15 0.08 -25.13
N ALA A 392 2.84 0.56 -26.17
CA ALA A 392 3.87 -0.23 -26.86
C ALA A 392 5.09 -0.54 -25.99
N ASP A 393 5.45 0.37 -25.07
CA ASP A 393 6.61 0.21 -24.19
C ASP A 393 6.35 -0.90 -23.15
N SER A 394 5.17 -0.88 -22.51
CA SER A 394 4.76 -1.90 -21.53
C SER A 394 4.60 -3.28 -22.16
N LEU A 395 4.02 -3.35 -23.36
CA LEU A 395 3.90 -4.59 -24.13
C LEU A 395 5.28 -5.15 -24.49
N GLY A 396 6.20 -4.31 -24.97
CA GLY A 396 7.56 -4.72 -25.29
C GLY A 396 8.36 -5.22 -24.08
N LEU A 397 8.09 -4.70 -22.87
CA LEU A 397 8.67 -5.25 -21.63
C LEU A 397 8.08 -6.62 -21.28
N LYS A 398 6.76 -6.77 -21.37
CA LYS A 398 6.06 -8.03 -21.08
C LYS A 398 6.52 -9.15 -22.02
N LEU A 399 6.62 -8.87 -23.32
CA LEU A 399 7.09 -9.84 -24.31
C LEU A 399 8.56 -10.25 -24.09
N ARG A 400 9.43 -9.30 -23.68
CA ARG A 400 10.82 -9.64 -23.29
C ARG A 400 10.88 -10.51 -22.04
N GLN A 401 9.99 -10.29 -21.07
CA GLN A 401 9.87 -11.17 -19.90
C GLN A 401 9.41 -12.58 -20.32
N VAL A 402 8.40 -12.69 -21.18
CA VAL A 402 7.92 -13.97 -21.71
C VAL A 402 9.05 -14.74 -22.40
N GLU A 403 9.86 -14.07 -23.22
CA GLU A 403 10.99 -14.71 -23.91
C GLU A 403 12.04 -15.24 -22.93
N LYS A 404 12.37 -14.46 -21.90
CA LYS A 404 13.27 -14.93 -20.83
C LYS A 404 12.70 -16.15 -20.10
N LEU A 405 11.41 -16.15 -19.78
CA LEU A 405 10.75 -17.27 -19.11
C LEU A 405 10.75 -18.54 -19.98
N ARG A 406 10.54 -18.41 -21.29
CA ARG A 406 10.59 -19.53 -22.25
C ARG A 406 11.95 -20.22 -22.29
N SER A 407 13.03 -19.50 -21.93
CA SER A 407 14.37 -20.10 -21.85
C SER A 407 14.57 -21.01 -20.62
N ILE A 408 13.68 -20.95 -19.61
CA ILE A 408 13.84 -21.68 -18.35
C ILE A 408 12.66 -22.58 -17.98
N ALA A 409 11.47 -22.40 -18.58
CA ALA A 409 10.28 -23.20 -18.29
C ALA A 409 9.29 -23.21 -19.46
N PRO A 410 8.35 -24.17 -19.53
CA PRO A 410 7.17 -24.06 -20.38
C PRO A 410 6.37 -22.80 -20.03
N VAL A 411 5.95 -22.02 -21.03
CA VAL A 411 5.19 -20.78 -20.82
C VAL A 411 3.89 -20.80 -21.61
N VAL A 412 2.78 -20.66 -20.90
CA VAL A 412 1.46 -20.37 -21.46
C VAL A 412 1.29 -18.86 -21.51
N THR A 413 1.06 -18.34 -22.72
CA THR A 413 0.77 -16.91 -22.92
C THR A 413 -0.71 -16.72 -23.20
N ILE A 414 -1.35 -15.79 -22.50
CA ILE A 414 -2.76 -15.44 -22.72
C ILE A 414 -2.88 -13.95 -22.98
N HIS A 415 -3.48 -13.58 -24.10
CA HIS A 415 -3.76 -12.18 -24.39
C HIS A 415 -5.07 -11.77 -23.73
N GLY A 416 -5.13 -10.58 -23.15
CA GLY A 416 -6.32 -10.10 -22.43
C GLY A 416 -7.58 -10.03 -23.31
N GLU A 417 -7.41 -9.89 -24.62
CA GLU A 417 -8.46 -9.88 -25.65
C GLU A 417 -9.01 -11.29 -25.94
N ASP A 418 -8.23 -12.34 -25.66
CA ASP A 418 -8.59 -13.74 -25.90
C ASP A 418 -9.22 -14.42 -24.67
N LEU A 419 -9.49 -13.66 -23.60
CA LEU A 419 -10.08 -14.20 -22.36
C LEU A 419 -11.59 -14.48 -22.45
N GLU A 420 -12.23 -14.12 -23.56
CA GLU A 420 -13.63 -14.47 -23.85
C GLU A 420 -13.75 -15.91 -24.39
N ALA A 421 -14.88 -16.58 -24.14
CA ALA A 421 -15.30 -17.85 -24.78
C ALA A 421 -14.26 -19.01 -24.82
N ASP A 422 -14.04 -19.69 -23.69
CA ASP A 422 -13.18 -20.90 -23.54
C ASP A 422 -11.70 -20.75 -23.98
N GLY A 423 -11.27 -19.56 -24.39
CA GLY A 423 -9.90 -19.27 -24.85
C GLY A 423 -8.81 -19.65 -23.84
N LEU A 424 -9.10 -19.56 -22.54
CA LEU A 424 -8.19 -20.00 -21.48
C LEU A 424 -7.93 -21.51 -21.50
N GLU A 425 -8.98 -22.33 -21.66
CA GLU A 425 -8.83 -23.79 -21.70
C GLU A 425 -8.08 -24.19 -22.96
N ALA A 426 -8.47 -23.64 -24.12
CA ALA A 426 -7.79 -23.90 -25.38
C ALA A 426 -6.30 -23.52 -25.34
N ALA A 427 -5.97 -22.33 -24.80
CA ALA A 427 -4.59 -21.88 -24.68
C ALA A 427 -3.74 -22.81 -23.80
N ILE A 428 -4.28 -23.27 -22.66
CA ILE A 428 -3.57 -24.20 -21.77
C ILE A 428 -3.38 -25.55 -22.46
N MET A 429 -4.43 -26.13 -23.01
CA MET A 429 -4.37 -27.47 -23.60
C MET A 429 -3.46 -27.50 -24.85
N ASP A 430 -3.56 -26.50 -25.73
CA ASP A 430 -2.76 -26.41 -26.95
C ASP A 430 -1.27 -26.13 -26.66
N GLN A 431 -0.99 -25.10 -25.85
CA GLN A 431 0.40 -24.69 -25.58
C GLN A 431 1.16 -25.70 -24.71
N LEU A 432 0.45 -26.45 -23.86
CA LEU A 432 1.03 -27.52 -23.04
C LEU A 432 0.87 -28.92 -23.66
N ARG A 433 0.21 -29.03 -24.81
CA ARG A 433 -0.01 -30.29 -25.56
C ARG A 433 -0.71 -31.37 -24.72
N ILE A 434 -1.70 -30.98 -23.95
CA ILE A 434 -2.52 -31.87 -23.14
C ILE A 434 -3.66 -32.39 -24.03
N GLY A 435 -3.83 -33.72 -24.09
CA GLY A 435 -4.75 -34.42 -24.99
C GLY A 435 -6.17 -34.59 -24.46
#